data_AF-A0A9D4HBG0-F1
#
_entry.id   AF-A0A9D4HBG0-F1
#
_cell.length_a   1.000
_cell.length_b   1.000
_cell.length_c   1.000
_cell.angle_alpha   90.00
_cell.angle_beta   90.00
_cell.angle_gamma   90.00
#
_symmetry.space_group_name_H-M   'P 1'
#
loop_
_entity.id
_entity.type
_entity.pdbx_description
1 polymer ?
#
loop_
_entity_poly.entity_id
_entity_poly.type
_entity_poly.pdbx_seq_one_letter_code
_entity_poly.pdbx_strand_id
1 'polypeptide(L)'
;MVSSLVMAIYHQAVQAASVPQPPLASECKNAVASIMRHTMLSKDEVASIMKHTMLSKDEVRLIHQSSNGAGNFAAHMTQRLLPELFTDSNIHQHYNYHGIGRDKKQPLNPRLKSALWTYVICHFLSMADDGNWQQQGIPKINEMLRLRARMPAAMEPSSEALENV
;
A
#
# COMPACT_ATOMS: atom_id res chain seq x y z
N MET A 1 -8.08 13.32 -10.01
CA MET A 1 -9.10 13.84 -9.06
C MET A 1 -8.99 13.28 -7.63
N VAL A 2 -8.26 12.18 -7.36
CA VAL A 2 -8.08 11.64 -5.99
C VAL A 2 -7.05 12.44 -5.16
N SER A 3 -6.10 13.11 -5.82
CA SER A 3 -5.00 13.85 -5.17
C SER A 3 -5.49 15.03 -4.30
N SER A 4 -6.46 15.81 -4.75
CA SER A 4 -6.90 17.02 -4.04
C SER A 4 -7.61 16.73 -2.71
N LEU A 5 -8.41 15.65 -2.62
CA LEU A 5 -9.13 15.30 -1.40
C LEU A 5 -8.19 14.72 -0.32
N VAL A 6 -7.23 13.89 -0.74
CA VAL A 6 -6.22 13.32 0.16
C VAL A 6 -5.30 14.42 0.68
N MET A 7 -4.86 15.33 -0.19
CA MET A 7 -4.06 16.49 0.22
C MET A 7 -4.86 17.43 1.13
N ALA A 8 -6.16 17.63 0.91
CA ALA A 8 -7.01 18.46 1.78
C ALA A 8 -7.19 17.85 3.18
N ILE A 9 -7.50 16.55 3.27
CA ILE A 9 -7.62 15.82 4.55
C ILE A 9 -6.27 15.87 5.29
N TYR A 10 -5.17 15.68 4.56
CA TYR A 10 -3.83 15.75 5.10
C TYR A 10 -3.47 17.16 5.61
N HIS A 11 -3.75 18.21 4.83
CA HIS A 11 -3.49 19.60 5.22
C HIS A 11 -4.28 19.98 6.48
N GLN A 12 -5.53 19.51 6.57
CA GLN A 12 -6.38 19.74 7.73
C GLN A 12 -5.87 19.00 8.98
N ALA A 13 -5.35 17.78 8.83
CA ALA A 13 -4.70 17.04 9.92
C ALA A 13 -3.38 17.70 10.37
N VAL A 14 -2.56 18.18 9.43
CA VAL A 14 -1.30 18.88 9.74
C VAL A 14 -1.53 20.22 10.41
N GLN A 15 -2.55 20.99 9.99
CA GLN A 15 -2.87 22.27 10.63
C GLN A 15 -3.40 22.09 12.07
N ALA A 16 -3.99 20.94 12.40
CA ALA A 16 -4.47 20.62 13.74
C ALA A 16 -3.36 20.15 14.70
N ALA A 17 -2.23 19.65 14.18
CA ALA A 17 -1.12 19.14 14.99
C ALA A 17 0.04 20.16 15.00
N SER A 18 0.27 20.83 16.14
CA SER A 18 1.39 21.78 16.32
C SER A 18 2.80 21.12 16.37
N VAL A 19 2.95 19.92 15.79
CA VAL A 19 4.18 19.12 15.65
C VAL A 19 4.01 18.33 14.35
N PRO A 20 5.05 18.10 13.52
CA PRO A 20 4.95 17.25 12.34
C PRO A 20 4.84 15.78 12.78
N GLN A 21 3.68 15.39 13.29
CA GLN A 21 3.33 14.01 13.53
C GLN A 21 2.63 13.48 12.27
N PRO A 22 3.04 12.32 11.74
CA PRO A 22 2.30 11.65 10.69
C PRO A 22 0.82 11.45 11.11
N PRO A 23 -0.16 11.64 10.22
CA PRO A 23 -1.58 11.42 10.52
C PRO A 23 -1.80 10.08 11.21
N LEU A 24 -2.75 10.04 12.15
CA LEU A 24 -2.99 8.83 12.92
C LEU A 24 -3.41 7.70 11.98
N ALA A 25 -2.96 6.47 12.25
CA ALA A 25 -3.30 5.30 11.44
C ALA A 25 -4.83 5.12 11.21
N SER A 26 -5.68 5.63 12.10
CA SER A 26 -7.14 5.69 11.92
C SER A 26 -7.57 6.58 10.76
N GLU A 27 -6.92 7.73 10.57
CA GLU A 27 -7.17 8.66 9.46
C GLU A 27 -6.76 8.03 8.13
N CYS A 28 -5.63 7.31 8.11
CA CYS A 28 -5.17 6.59 6.93
C CYS A 28 -6.14 5.48 6.52
N LYS A 29 -6.66 4.70 7.46
CA LYS A 29 -7.72 3.71 7.17
C LYS A 29 -8.98 4.36 6.61
N ASN A 30 -9.40 5.48 7.20
CA ASN A 30 -10.58 6.22 6.73
C ASN A 30 -10.37 6.78 5.32
N ALA A 31 -9.17 7.30 5.03
CA ALA A 31 -8.80 7.79 3.71
C ALA A 31 -8.79 6.66 2.68
N VAL A 32 -8.17 5.52 2.99
CA VAL A 32 -8.14 4.34 2.11
C VAL A 32 -9.57 3.80 1.87
N ALA A 33 -10.40 3.70 2.90
CA ALA A 33 -11.80 3.28 2.77
C ALA A 33 -12.62 4.28 1.94
N SER A 34 -12.36 5.58 2.09
CA SER A 34 -12.99 6.61 1.27
C SER A 34 -12.59 6.47 -0.20
N ILE A 35 -11.30 6.30 -0.49
CA ILE A 35 -10.78 6.07 -1.86
C ILE A 35 -11.47 4.84 -2.46
N MET A 36 -11.63 3.74 -1.73
CA MET A 36 -12.25 2.52 -2.26
C MET A 36 -13.74 2.66 -2.54
N ARG A 37 -14.46 3.46 -1.73
CA ARG A 37 -15.89 3.73 -1.92
C ARG A 37 -16.18 4.65 -3.12
N HIS A 38 -15.31 5.61 -3.41
CA HIS A 38 -15.53 6.61 -4.49
C HIS A 38 -15.18 6.10 -5.89
N THR A 39 -15.26 4.80 -6.09
CA THR A 39 -14.47 4.10 -7.07
C THR A 39 -15.39 3.09 -7.73
N MET A 40 -15.66 3.28 -9.03
CA MET A 40 -16.59 2.46 -9.84
C MET A 40 -16.10 1.01 -9.90
N LEU A 41 -16.44 0.23 -8.88
CA LEU A 41 -16.14 -1.20 -8.74
C LEU A 41 -17.40 -1.92 -8.30
N SER A 42 -17.49 -3.20 -8.65
CA SER A 42 -18.53 -4.08 -8.10
C SER A 42 -18.37 -4.25 -6.58
N LYS A 43 -19.46 -4.64 -5.91
CA LYS A 43 -19.43 -4.91 -4.46
C LYS A 43 -18.39 -5.98 -4.10
N ASP A 44 -18.22 -6.98 -4.95
CA ASP A 44 -17.29 -8.09 -4.74
C ASP A 44 -15.82 -7.64 -4.89
N GLU A 45 -15.53 -6.80 -5.89
CA GLU A 45 -14.21 -6.19 -6.04
C GLU A 45 -13.88 -5.26 -4.87
N VAL A 46 -14.84 -4.47 -4.39
CA VAL A 46 -14.65 -3.61 -3.21
C VAL A 46 -14.38 -4.46 -1.97
N ALA A 47 -15.15 -5.53 -1.74
CA ALA A 47 -14.96 -6.41 -0.59
C ALA A 47 -13.59 -7.12 -0.65
N SER A 48 -13.21 -7.63 -1.83
CA SER A 48 -11.92 -8.27 -2.05
C SER A 48 -10.76 -7.29 -1.81
N ILE A 49 -10.82 -6.09 -2.39
CA ILE A 49 -9.77 -5.07 -2.22
C ILE A 49 -9.69 -4.65 -0.76
N MET A 50 -10.83 -4.32 -0.13
CA MET A 50 -10.89 -3.90 1.28
C MET A 50 -10.28 -4.93 2.23
N LYS A 51 -10.48 -6.23 1.98
CA LYS A 51 -9.90 -7.32 2.78
C LYS A 51 -8.36 -7.24 2.80
N HIS A 52 -7.75 -6.91 1.67
CA HIS A 52 -6.29 -6.86 1.55
C HIS A 52 -5.70 -5.50 1.91
N THR A 53 -6.51 -4.44 1.87
CA THR A 53 -6.01 -3.07 2.08
C THR A 53 -6.35 -2.43 3.42
N MET A 54 -7.27 -3.00 4.20
CA MET A 54 -7.56 -2.51 5.54
C MET A 54 -6.62 -3.15 6.55
N LEU A 55 -5.59 -2.41 6.96
CA LEU A 55 -4.66 -2.86 8.00
C LEU A 55 -5.04 -2.33 9.38
N SER A 56 -4.81 -3.11 10.43
CA SER A 56 -4.92 -2.63 11.81
C SER A 56 -3.85 -1.58 12.14
N LYS A 57 -4.02 -0.83 13.24
CA LYS A 57 -3.04 0.20 13.63
C LYS A 57 -1.71 -0.44 14.01
N ASP A 58 -1.78 -1.59 14.69
CA ASP A 58 -0.61 -2.32 15.15
C ASP A 58 0.14 -2.97 13.97
N GLU A 59 -0.57 -3.51 12.97
CA GLU A 59 0.07 -4.02 11.75
C GLU A 59 0.85 -2.94 11.02
N VAL A 60 0.23 -1.77 10.79
CA VAL A 60 0.93 -0.65 10.12
C VAL A 60 2.14 -0.19 10.94
N ARG A 61 2.00 -0.12 12.27
CA ARG A 61 3.10 0.24 13.17
C ARG A 61 4.25 -0.76 13.12
N LEU A 62 3.96 -2.06 13.13
CA LEU A 62 4.98 -3.11 13.05
C LEU A 62 5.76 -3.01 11.73
N ILE A 63 5.05 -2.80 10.63
CA ILE A 63 5.70 -2.66 9.32
C ILE A 63 6.50 -1.36 9.25
N HIS A 64 6.00 -0.27 9.83
CA HIS A 64 6.76 0.98 9.93
C HIS A 64 8.05 0.80 10.72
N GLN A 65 8.00 0.11 11.86
CA GLN A 65 9.15 -0.14 12.73
C GLN A 65 10.20 -1.08 12.09
N SER A 66 9.76 -2.03 11.26
CA SER A 66 10.67 -2.94 10.55
C SER A 66 11.25 -2.35 9.25
N SER A 67 10.77 -1.16 8.84
CA SER A 67 11.17 -0.55 7.57
C SER A 67 12.29 0.47 7.76
N ASN A 68 13.42 0.24 7.12
CA ASN A 68 14.52 1.20 7.10
C ASN A 68 14.25 2.33 6.07
N GLY A 69 13.41 3.29 6.43
CA GLY A 69 13.06 4.45 5.62
C GLY A 69 11.86 4.26 4.68
N ALA A 70 11.46 5.36 4.03
CA ALA A 70 10.19 5.46 3.29
C ALA A 70 10.06 4.49 2.11
N GLY A 71 11.15 4.28 1.35
CA GLY A 71 11.17 3.33 0.24
C GLY A 71 10.98 1.88 0.68
N ASN A 72 11.63 1.46 1.77
CA ASN A 72 11.46 0.13 2.35
C ASN A 72 10.06 -0.03 2.97
N PHE A 73 9.53 1.02 3.57
CA PHE A 73 8.15 1.03 4.06
C PHE A 73 7.14 0.84 2.93
N ALA A 74 7.31 1.53 1.80
CA ALA A 74 6.49 1.34 0.61
C ALA A 74 6.59 -0.10 0.06
N ALA A 75 7.79 -0.69 0.05
CA ALA A 75 7.99 -2.07 -0.38
C ALA A 75 7.30 -3.09 0.56
N HIS A 76 7.48 -2.98 1.87
CA HIS A 76 6.81 -3.86 2.84
C HIS A 76 5.30 -3.68 2.86
N MET A 77 4.80 -2.45 2.70
CA MET A 77 3.38 -2.20 2.47
C MET A 77 2.87 -2.88 1.21
N THR A 78 3.62 -2.86 0.12
CA THR A 78 3.24 -3.56 -1.11
C THR A 78 3.08 -5.06 -0.86
N GLN A 79 4.02 -5.69 -0.15
CA GLN A 79 3.94 -7.12 0.18
C GLN A 79 2.71 -7.44 1.03
N ARG A 80 2.41 -6.58 2.02
CA ARG A 80 1.26 -6.79 2.90
C ARG A 80 -0.08 -6.51 2.21
N LEU A 81 -0.15 -5.52 1.33
CA LEU A 81 -1.37 -5.13 0.62
C LEU A 81 -1.66 -6.00 -0.60
N LEU A 82 -0.63 -6.64 -1.17
CA LEU A 82 -0.70 -7.43 -2.41
C LEU A 82 -0.06 -8.82 -2.27
N PRO A 83 -0.39 -9.60 -1.22
CA PRO A 83 0.25 -10.89 -0.98
C PRO A 83 0.07 -11.86 -2.16
N GLU A 84 -1.03 -11.74 -2.90
CA GLU A 84 -1.34 -12.57 -4.08
C GLU A 84 -0.29 -12.45 -5.18
N LEU A 85 0.41 -11.31 -5.29
CA LEU A 85 1.48 -11.10 -6.26
C LEU A 85 2.77 -11.85 -5.91
N PHE A 86 2.87 -12.37 -4.69
CA PHE A 86 4.06 -13.07 -4.18
C PHE A 86 3.83 -14.59 -4.03
N THR A 87 2.72 -15.11 -4.56
CA THR A 87 2.39 -16.55 -4.57
C THR A 87 3.18 -17.32 -5.63
N ASP A 88 3.38 -18.62 -5.43
CA ASP A 88 4.15 -19.48 -6.34
C ASP A 88 3.57 -19.52 -7.79
N SER A 89 2.29 -19.21 -7.97
CA SER A 89 1.65 -19.08 -9.29
C SER A 89 1.90 -17.72 -9.97
N ASN A 90 2.23 -16.67 -9.20
CA ASN A 90 2.38 -15.29 -9.69
C ASN A 90 3.83 -14.76 -9.62
N ILE A 91 4.78 -15.53 -9.07
CA ILE A 91 6.21 -15.20 -8.89
C ILE A 91 7.03 -15.04 -10.18
N HIS A 92 6.41 -15.03 -11.35
CA HIS A 92 7.12 -14.86 -12.62
C HIS A 92 6.74 -13.56 -13.31
N GLN A 93 7.51 -12.50 -13.03
CA GLN A 93 7.80 -11.43 -13.99
C GLN A 93 6.63 -10.58 -14.51
N HIS A 94 5.38 -10.81 -14.08
CA HIS A 94 4.22 -10.21 -14.73
C HIS A 94 3.91 -8.81 -14.27
N TYR A 95 4.41 -8.33 -13.13
CA TYR A 95 4.04 -7.00 -12.64
C TYR A 95 5.23 -6.06 -12.44
N ASN A 96 4.98 -4.78 -12.70
CA ASN A 96 5.77 -3.70 -12.13
C ASN A 96 4.85 -2.51 -11.84
N TYR A 97 5.37 -1.49 -11.18
CA TYR A 97 4.56 -0.34 -10.77
C TYR A 97 3.82 0.32 -11.95
N HIS A 98 4.44 0.52 -13.10
CA HIS A 98 3.80 1.21 -14.24
C HIS A 98 3.32 0.29 -15.37
N GLY A 99 3.68 -0.98 -15.37
CA GLY A 99 3.51 -1.89 -16.50
C GLY A 99 4.40 -1.56 -17.71
N ILE A 100 5.45 -0.76 -17.53
CA ILE A 100 6.31 -0.29 -18.64
C ILE A 100 7.61 -1.11 -18.66
N GLY A 101 8.12 -1.45 -19.84
CA GLY A 101 9.41 -2.11 -20.02
C GLY A 101 9.42 -3.14 -21.16
N ARG A 102 10.57 -3.79 -21.37
CA ARG A 102 10.77 -4.77 -22.47
C ARG A 102 9.90 -6.02 -22.34
N ASP A 103 9.51 -6.39 -21.13
CA ASP A 103 8.86 -7.69 -20.86
C ASP A 103 7.31 -7.62 -20.83
N LYS A 104 6.70 -6.52 -21.29
CA LYS A 104 5.23 -6.32 -21.29
C LYS A 104 4.55 -6.64 -19.95
N LYS A 105 5.16 -6.21 -18.84
CA LYS A 105 4.62 -6.42 -17.49
C LYS A 105 3.29 -5.68 -17.33
N GLN A 106 2.32 -6.30 -16.66
CA GLN A 106 1.09 -5.70 -16.18
C GLN A 106 1.39 -4.59 -15.15
N PRO A 107 0.67 -3.46 -15.20
CA PRO A 107 0.74 -2.44 -14.16
C PRO A 107 0.04 -2.93 -12.88
N LEU A 108 0.50 -2.46 -11.72
CA LEU A 108 -0.30 -2.61 -10.50
C LEU A 108 -1.65 -1.92 -10.67
N ASN A 109 -2.67 -2.43 -9.98
CA ASN A 109 -4.00 -1.83 -9.97
C ASN A 109 -3.91 -0.37 -9.47
N PRO A 110 -4.46 0.62 -10.20
CA PRO A 110 -4.40 2.04 -9.82
C PRO A 110 -4.95 2.34 -8.41
N ARG A 111 -5.94 1.58 -7.94
CA ARG A 111 -6.53 1.76 -6.61
C ARG A 111 -5.60 1.26 -5.51
N LEU A 112 -4.90 0.15 -5.76
CA LEU A 112 -3.90 -0.39 -4.85
C LEU A 112 -2.69 0.55 -4.79
N LYS A 113 -2.29 1.17 -5.91
CA LYS A 113 -1.30 2.26 -5.90
C LYS A 113 -1.76 3.43 -5.03
N SER A 114 -3.02 3.84 -5.16
CA SER A 114 -3.58 4.93 -4.36
C SER A 114 -3.60 4.59 -2.87
N ALA A 115 -4.02 3.39 -2.50
CA ALA A 115 -4.04 2.93 -1.11
C ALA A 115 -2.62 2.85 -0.53
N LEU A 116 -1.69 2.25 -1.29
CA LEU A 116 -0.28 2.17 -0.94
C LEU A 116 0.32 3.57 -0.72
N TRP A 117 0.10 4.49 -1.67
CA TRP A 117 0.57 5.86 -1.57
C TRP A 117 -0.01 6.57 -0.35
N THR A 118 -1.31 6.42 -0.08
CA THR A 118 -1.96 6.98 1.13
C THR A 118 -1.31 6.46 2.41
N TYR A 119 -1.06 5.14 2.52
CA TYR A 119 -0.34 4.60 3.67
C TYR A 119 1.06 5.19 3.79
N VAL A 120 1.79 5.35 2.69
CA VAL A 120 3.16 5.88 2.73
C VAL A 120 3.20 7.35 3.14
N ILE A 121 2.41 8.23 2.50
CA ILE A 121 2.43 9.68 2.82
C ILE A 121 1.90 9.96 4.23
N CYS A 122 1.06 9.06 4.74
CA CYS A 122 0.61 9.10 6.11
C CYS A 122 1.74 8.96 7.12
N HIS A 123 2.84 8.28 6.78
CA HIS A 123 3.98 8.08 7.69
C HIS A 123 5.22 8.86 7.27
N PHE A 124 5.33 9.16 5.97
CA PHE A 124 6.45 9.86 5.35
C PHE A 124 5.92 10.92 4.40
N LEU A 125 5.55 12.10 4.93
CA LEU A 125 5.00 13.20 4.13
C LEU A 125 5.88 13.59 2.94
N SER A 126 7.21 13.48 3.08
CA SER A 126 8.14 13.75 1.99
C SER A 126 7.83 12.95 0.72
N MET A 127 7.15 11.82 0.82
CA MET A 127 6.72 10.97 -0.30
C MET A 127 5.45 11.47 -1.01
N ALA A 128 4.81 12.53 -0.52
CA ALA A 128 3.75 13.23 -1.24
C ALA A 128 4.30 14.05 -2.41
N ASP A 129 5.60 14.38 -2.37
CA ASP A 129 6.32 14.91 -3.52
C ASP A 129 6.53 13.81 -4.57
N ASP A 130 6.09 14.08 -5.80
CA ASP A 130 6.17 13.14 -6.91
C ASP A 130 7.64 12.76 -7.21
N GLY A 131 8.58 13.70 -7.08
CA GLY A 131 10.01 13.43 -7.27
C GLY A 131 10.54 12.38 -6.29
N ASN A 132 10.25 12.55 -5.00
CA ASN A 132 10.59 11.57 -3.97
C ASN A 132 9.90 10.23 -4.18
N TRP A 133 8.62 10.23 -4.57
CA TRP A 133 7.90 8.99 -4.87
C TRP A 133 8.53 8.22 -6.04
N GLN A 134 8.88 8.93 -7.12
CA GLN A 134 9.52 8.36 -8.31
C GLN A 134 10.95 7.86 -8.04
N GLN A 135 11.72 8.56 -7.19
CA GLN A 135 13.12 8.25 -6.94
C GLN A 135 13.34 7.23 -5.81
N GLN A 136 12.46 7.20 -4.81
CA GLN A 136 12.66 6.39 -3.60
C GLN A 136 11.60 5.29 -3.43
N GLY A 137 10.34 5.60 -3.71
CA GLY A 137 9.22 4.68 -3.50
C GLY A 137 9.14 3.62 -4.58
N ILE A 138 8.88 4.05 -5.82
CA ILE A 138 8.67 3.18 -6.97
C ILE A 138 9.86 2.23 -7.24
N PRO A 139 11.13 2.66 -7.14
CA PRO A 139 12.25 1.76 -7.36
C PRO A 139 12.31 0.63 -6.34
N LYS A 140 12.04 0.90 -5.05
CA LYS A 140 12.01 -0.12 -4.01
C LYS A 140 10.83 -1.07 -4.14
N ILE A 141 9.66 -0.57 -4.52
CA ILE A 141 8.50 -1.42 -4.86
C ILE A 141 8.86 -2.37 -6.00
N ASN A 142 9.44 -1.84 -7.09
CA ASN A 142 9.82 -2.65 -8.24
C ASN A 142 10.95 -3.63 -7.93
N GLU A 143 11.94 -3.24 -7.12
CA GLU A 143 12.95 -4.16 -6.58
C GLU A 143 12.29 -5.30 -5.83
N MET A 144 11.30 -5.00 -4.98
CA MET A 144 10.63 -6.03 -4.20
C MET A 144 9.76 -6.98 -5.01
N LEU A 145 9.04 -6.46 -6.00
CA LEU A 145 8.32 -7.26 -6.99
C LEU A 145 9.28 -8.13 -7.84
N ARG A 146 10.55 -7.74 -8.00
CA ARG A 146 11.56 -8.56 -8.67
C ARG A 146 12.20 -9.60 -7.76
N LEU A 147 12.47 -9.25 -6.50
CA LEU A 147 13.39 -9.99 -5.64
C LEU A 147 12.81 -11.23 -4.94
N ARG A 148 11.56 -11.65 -5.22
CA ARG A 148 10.97 -12.82 -4.53
C ARG A 148 11.19 -12.73 -3.02
N ALA A 149 10.75 -11.63 -2.40
CA ALA A 149 10.59 -11.65 -0.95
C ALA A 149 9.48 -12.67 -0.67
N ARG A 150 9.85 -13.94 -0.44
CA ARG A 150 8.99 -14.92 0.21
C ARG A 150 8.45 -14.19 1.44
N MET A 151 7.14 -14.14 1.60
CA MET A 151 6.59 -13.72 2.88
C MET A 151 7.29 -14.57 3.95
N PRO A 152 7.86 -13.98 5.01
CA PRO A 152 8.29 -14.77 6.14
C PRO A 152 7.07 -15.59 6.57
N ALA A 153 7.23 -16.90 6.81
CA ALA A 153 6.12 -17.80 7.13
C ALA A 153 5.22 -17.29 8.29
N ALA A 154 5.73 -16.37 9.12
CA ALA A 154 4.98 -15.67 10.18
C ALA A 154 3.93 -14.65 9.70
N MET A 155 3.89 -14.32 8.41
CA MET A 155 2.98 -13.31 7.84
C MET A 155 1.92 -13.93 6.91
N GLU A 156 1.98 -15.25 6.70
CA GLU A 156 0.90 -16.02 6.07
C GLU A 156 -0.38 -15.86 6.92
N PRO A 157 -1.51 -15.40 6.34
CA PRO A 157 -2.77 -15.38 7.07
C PRO A 157 -3.11 -16.81 7.47
N SER A 158 -3.26 -17.07 8.77
CA SER A 158 -3.54 -18.40 9.31
C SER A 158 -4.65 -19.09 8.52
N SER A 159 -4.29 -20.23 7.92
CA SER A 159 -5.20 -21.13 7.21
C SER A 159 -6.28 -21.74 8.12
N GLU A 160 -6.22 -21.55 9.44
CA GLU A 160 -7.13 -22.19 10.40
C GLU A 160 -8.53 -21.57 10.45
N ALA A 161 -8.82 -20.50 9.72
CA ALA A 161 -10.14 -19.85 9.74
C ALA A 161 -11.14 -20.40 8.70
N LEU A 162 -10.76 -21.38 7.86
CA LEU A 162 -11.60 -21.85 6.75
C LEU A 162 -12.12 -23.29 6.87
N GLU A 163 -11.87 -23.98 7.99
CA GLU A 163 -12.36 -25.36 8.18
C GLU A 163 -13.55 -25.52 9.14
N ASN A 164 -14.17 -24.44 9.61
CA ASN A 164 -15.39 -24.52 10.44
C ASN A 164 -16.52 -23.64 9.90
N VAL A 165 -17.11 -24.03 8.77
CA VAL A 165 -18.53 -23.76 8.43
C VAL A 165 -19.10 -24.97 7.71
#